data_AF-A0A8C7QD10-F1
#
_entry.id   AF-A0A8C7QD10-F1
#
_cell.length_a   1.000
_cell.length_b   1.000
_cell.length_c   1.000
_cell.angle_alpha   90.00
_cell.angle_beta   90.00
_cell.angle_gamma   90.00
#
_symmetry.space_group_name_H-M   'P 1'
#
loop_
_entity.id
_entity.type
_entity.pdbx_description
1 polymer ?
#
loop_
_entity_poly.entity_id
_entity_poly.type
_entity_poly.pdbx_seq_one_letter_code
_entity_poly.pdbx_strand_id
1 'polypeptide(L)'
;MVADMSVSVFLTPSFLIDICKSFLPFIGYWKMSLLCAGVPTYKPCNVTKGKVYLDSNGCKSANEVEVTTCGGSCGTYAMYSLEANMMERSCTCCREVSTTKKEVEMICPDGSKFNHSYIHINKCGCQRTECVTPEATQVARSRRRRR
;
A
#
# COMPACT_ATOMS: atom_id res chain seq x y z
N MET A 1 -24.05 18.07 50.91
CA MET A 1 -24.47 17.09 49.90
C MET A 1 -23.43 17.16 48.78
N VAL A 2 -22.22 16.66 49.00
CA VAL A 2 -21.74 15.31 48.58
C VAL A 2 -22.28 14.95 47.19
N ALA A 3 -21.46 14.82 46.14
CA ALA A 3 -20.35 13.89 46.08
C ALA A 3 -19.02 14.49 45.57
N ASP A 4 -17.99 14.16 46.35
CA ASP A 4 -16.58 14.14 46.01
C ASP A 4 -16.24 12.77 45.36
N MET A 5 -14.98 12.62 44.96
CA MET A 5 -14.24 11.36 44.85
C MET A 5 -13.97 10.76 43.45
N SER A 6 -12.72 10.97 43.03
CA SER A 6 -11.77 9.94 42.54
C SER A 6 -11.31 10.08 41.10
N VAL A 7 -10.17 10.77 40.94
CA VAL A 7 -9.10 10.34 40.06
C VAL A 7 -8.77 8.88 40.40
N SER A 8 -9.27 7.94 39.61
CA SER A 8 -8.91 6.53 39.71
C SER A 8 -7.89 6.19 38.61
N VAL A 9 -6.62 6.26 39.00
CA VAL A 9 -5.56 5.47 38.38
C VAL A 9 -5.92 4.00 38.62
N PHE A 10 -6.59 3.37 37.65
CA PHE A 10 -6.58 1.91 37.52
C PHE A 10 -5.59 1.55 36.41
N LEU A 11 -4.33 1.47 36.81
CA LEU A 11 -3.39 0.51 36.26
C LEU A 11 -3.95 -0.89 36.58
N THR A 12 -4.72 -1.48 35.66
CA THR A 12 -4.98 -2.91 35.64
C THR A 12 -4.92 -3.47 34.20
N PRO A 13 -4.46 -4.72 34.03
CA PRO A 13 -3.82 -5.20 32.83
C PRO A 13 -4.84 -5.81 31.87
N SER A 14 -5.44 -4.98 31.02
CA SER A 14 -6.45 -5.45 30.05
C SER A 14 -6.07 -5.16 28.60
N PHE A 15 -4.87 -4.62 28.36
CA PHE A 15 -4.34 -4.32 27.03
C PHE A 15 -3.20 -5.25 26.58
N LEU A 16 -3.07 -6.42 27.22
CA LEU A 16 -2.14 -7.44 26.75
C LEU A 16 -2.74 -8.84 26.94
N ILE A 17 -2.71 -9.57 25.82
CA ILE A 17 -2.89 -11.01 25.65
C ILE A 17 -4.35 -11.44 25.42
N ASP A 18 -4.74 -11.51 24.14
CA ASP A 18 -5.75 -12.45 23.65
C ASP A 18 -5.27 -13.88 23.95
N ILE A 19 -5.57 -14.33 25.18
CA ILE A 19 -5.37 -15.72 25.59
C ILE A 19 -6.51 -16.51 24.96
N CYS A 20 -6.20 -17.26 23.90
CA CYS A 20 -7.01 -18.33 23.36
C CYS A 20 -7.23 -19.39 24.47
N LYS A 21 -8.28 -19.19 25.27
CA LYS A 21 -8.58 -19.98 26.47
C LYS A 21 -9.49 -21.14 26.10
N SER A 22 -8.91 -22.15 25.43
CA SER A 22 -9.54 -23.48 25.38
C SER A 22 -9.01 -24.29 26.55
N PHE A 23 -9.86 -24.37 27.55
CA PHE A 23 -9.80 -25.25 28.70
C PHE A 23 -9.58 -26.70 28.24
N LEU A 24 -8.49 -27.34 28.67
CA LEU A 24 -8.42 -28.78 28.92
C LEU A 24 -7.20 -29.04 29.83
N PRO A 25 -7.40 -29.55 31.06
CA PRO A 25 -6.31 -30.03 31.90
C PRO A 25 -5.85 -31.40 31.38
N PHE A 26 -4.71 -31.85 31.88
CA PHE A 26 -4.09 -33.18 31.74
C PHE A 26 -2.77 -33.24 30.95
N ILE A 27 -1.70 -33.18 31.76
CA ILE A 27 -0.49 -34.03 31.73
C ILE A 27 0.45 -33.93 30.51
N GLY A 28 1.68 -33.52 30.82
CA GLY A 28 2.88 -34.15 30.25
C GLY A 28 3.53 -33.38 29.10
N TYR A 29 4.69 -32.79 29.41
CA TYR A 29 5.78 -32.42 28.50
C TYR A 29 5.49 -32.60 26.99
N TRP A 30 5.21 -31.49 26.30
CA TRP A 30 5.40 -31.43 24.86
C TRP A 30 5.88 -30.07 24.41
N LYS A 31 6.96 -30.13 23.63
CA LYS A 31 7.71 -29.07 22.98
C LYS A 31 6.76 -27.97 22.49
N MET A 32 6.81 -26.82 23.15
CA MET A 32 6.05 -25.61 22.79
C MET A 32 6.55 -25.10 21.44
N SER A 33 6.09 -25.71 20.36
CA SER A 33 6.18 -25.13 19.04
C SER A 33 5.17 -23.99 19.00
N LEU A 34 5.64 -22.82 19.45
CA LEU A 34 5.05 -21.52 19.17
C LEU A 34 4.95 -21.39 17.65
N LEU A 35 3.84 -21.84 17.07
CA LEU A 35 3.52 -21.56 15.68
C LEU A 35 3.09 -20.10 15.63
N CYS A 36 4.10 -19.31 15.28
CA CYS A 36 4.13 -17.89 15.00
C CYS A 36 2.81 -17.33 14.49
N ALA A 37 2.36 -16.23 15.10
CA ALA A 37 1.57 -15.24 14.39
C ALA A 37 2.30 -14.95 13.07
N GLY A 38 1.60 -15.12 11.95
CA GLY A 38 2.15 -14.75 10.64
C GLY A 38 2.49 -13.27 10.68
N VAL A 39 3.78 -12.95 10.84
CA VAL A 39 4.26 -11.58 10.70
C VAL A 39 3.85 -11.15 9.30
N PRO A 40 3.07 -10.07 9.13
CA PRO A 40 2.73 -9.59 7.80
C PRO A 40 4.04 -9.30 7.07
N THR A 41 4.33 -10.08 6.04
CA THR A 41 5.54 -9.91 5.23
C THR A 41 5.34 -8.69 4.35
N TYR A 42 5.58 -7.53 4.95
CA TYR A 42 5.45 -6.27 4.27
C TYR A 42 6.62 -6.07 3.31
N LYS A 43 6.34 -6.19 2.01
CA LYS A 43 7.33 -5.89 0.96
C LYS A 43 7.51 -4.37 0.92
N PRO A 44 8.72 -3.84 1.16
CA PRO A 44 8.97 -2.40 1.05
C PRO A 44 8.74 -1.95 -0.39
N CYS A 45 8.34 -0.68 -0.57
CA CYS A 45 8.24 -0.06 -1.89
C CYS A 45 9.57 -0.16 -2.64
N ASN A 46 9.59 -0.90 -3.74
CA ASN A 46 10.78 -1.12 -4.56
C ASN A 46 10.42 -1.26 -6.04
N VAL A 47 11.42 -1.07 -6.89
CA VAL A 47 11.34 -1.34 -8.33
C VAL A 47 11.40 -2.84 -8.55
N THR A 48 10.42 -3.36 -9.28
CA THR A 48 10.42 -4.73 -9.80
C THR A 48 10.71 -4.70 -11.29
N LYS A 49 11.58 -5.59 -11.77
CA LYS A 49 11.96 -5.72 -13.17
C LYS A 49 11.23 -6.92 -13.77
N GLY A 50 10.58 -6.71 -14.91
CA GLY A 50 9.98 -7.76 -15.72
C GLY A 50 10.50 -7.66 -17.14
N LYS A 51 10.71 -8.79 -17.80
CA LYS A 51 11.04 -8.81 -19.22
C LYS A 51 9.79 -9.22 -19.99
N VAL A 52 9.43 -8.42 -20.98
CA VAL A 52 8.20 -8.61 -21.79
C VAL A 52 8.43 -8.16 -23.22
N TYR A 53 7.64 -8.69 -24.15
CA TYR A 53 7.53 -8.12 -25.49
C TYR A 53 6.51 -6.98 -25.46
N LEU A 54 6.88 -5.83 -25.99
CA LEU A 54 5.95 -4.72 -26.14
C LEU A 54 5.08 -4.96 -27.36
N ASP A 55 3.79 -4.68 -27.24
CA ASP A 55 2.80 -4.76 -28.32
C ASP A 55 2.10 -3.41 -28.43
N SER A 56 2.07 -2.86 -29.64
CA SER A 56 1.40 -1.59 -29.93
C SER A 56 0.83 -1.62 -31.34
N ASN A 57 -0.48 -1.42 -31.47
CA ASN A 57 -1.21 -1.43 -32.75
C ASN A 57 -0.94 -2.68 -33.62
N GLY A 58 -0.74 -3.85 -32.98
CA GLY A 58 -0.45 -5.10 -33.69
C GLY A 58 1.01 -5.27 -34.14
N CYS A 59 1.89 -4.32 -33.81
CA CYS A 59 3.34 -4.46 -33.99
C CYS A 59 4.00 -4.86 -32.67
N LYS A 60 5.03 -5.72 -32.74
CA LYS A 60 5.73 -6.26 -31.57
C LYS A 60 7.17 -5.79 -31.49
N SER A 61 7.73 -5.71 -30.30
CA SER A 61 9.15 -5.40 -30.14
C SER A 61 10.03 -6.48 -30.76
N ALA A 62 11.11 -6.08 -31.42
CA ALA A 62 12.06 -7.00 -32.04
C ALA A 62 12.70 -7.96 -31.02
N ASN A 63 12.95 -7.46 -29.81
CA ASN A 63 13.54 -8.20 -28.70
C ASN A 63 12.70 -8.04 -27.44
N GLU A 64 12.96 -8.90 -26.45
CA GLU A 64 12.39 -8.78 -25.11
C GLU A 64 12.95 -7.52 -24.40
N VAL A 65 12.05 -6.71 -23.85
CA VAL A 65 12.38 -5.42 -23.24
C VAL A 65 12.27 -5.52 -21.72
N GLU A 66 13.25 -4.97 -21.01
CA GLU A 66 13.17 -4.80 -19.55
C GLU A 66 12.23 -3.63 -19.20
N VAL A 67 11.06 -3.99 -18.68
CA VAL A 67 10.06 -3.07 -18.15
C VAL A 67 10.14 -3.09 -16.63
N THR A 68 10.05 -1.91 -16.02
CA THR A 68 10.11 -1.75 -14.58
C THR A 68 8.79 -1.27 -14.02
N THR A 69 8.40 -1.80 -12.87
CA THR A 69 7.16 -1.45 -12.16
C THR A 69 7.47 -1.10 -10.71
N CYS A 70 6.77 -0.10 -10.17
CA CYS A 70 6.82 0.19 -8.73
C CYS A 70 5.81 -0.68 -7.99
N GLY A 71 6.28 -1.43 -7.00
CA GLY A 71 5.43 -2.30 -6.21
C GLY A 71 5.90 -2.39 -4.77
N GLY A 72 4.98 -2.78 -3.90
CA GLY A 72 5.20 -2.85 -2.46
C GLY A 72 4.42 -1.79 -1.73
N SER A 73 4.74 -1.66 -0.46
CA SER A 73 3.87 -0.97 0.47
C SER A 73 4.59 0.23 1.10
N CYS A 74 3.82 1.30 1.35
CA CYS A 74 4.27 2.52 2.05
C CYS A 74 3.47 2.77 3.35
N GLY A 75 4.11 3.40 4.33
CA GLY A 75 3.48 3.68 5.62
C GLY A 75 2.33 4.68 5.48
N THR A 76 1.17 4.32 6.03
CA THR A 76 -0.03 5.17 6.08
C THR A 76 -0.65 5.07 7.47
N TYR A 77 -1.30 6.14 7.91
CA TYR A 77 -2.03 6.16 9.18
C TYR A 77 -3.32 6.96 9.07
N ALA A 78 -4.27 6.61 9.92
CA ALA A 78 -5.49 7.36 10.16
C ALA A 78 -5.80 7.29 11.66
N MET A 79 -5.76 8.43 12.34
CA MET A 79 -5.93 8.51 13.79
C MET A 79 -6.79 9.71 14.18
N TYR A 80 -7.58 9.55 15.24
CA TYR A 80 -8.37 10.66 15.77
C TYR A 80 -7.45 11.61 16.54
N SER A 81 -7.38 12.86 16.11
CA SER A 81 -6.63 13.92 16.78
C SER A 81 -7.56 14.70 17.69
N LEU A 82 -7.30 14.66 19.00
CA LEU A 82 -8.04 15.43 20.01
C LEU A 82 -7.87 16.94 19.80
N GLU A 83 -6.66 17.37 19.45
CA GLU A 83 -6.27 18.77 19.21
C GLU A 83 -7.12 19.39 18.10
N ALA A 84 -7.27 18.67 16.98
CA ALA A 84 -8.03 19.13 15.83
C ALA A 84 -9.53 18.72 15.87
N ASN A 85 -9.93 17.96 16.90
CA ASN A 85 -11.25 17.34 17.03
C ASN A 85 -11.71 16.64 15.74
N MET A 86 -10.78 15.99 15.02
CA MET A 86 -11.03 15.39 13.71
C MET A 86 -10.08 14.21 13.41
N MET A 87 -10.43 13.42 12.40
CA MET A 87 -9.61 12.28 11.95
C MET A 87 -8.44 12.76 11.07
N GLU A 88 -7.22 12.69 11.60
CA GLU A 88 -5.98 12.97 10.89
C GLU A 88 -5.57 11.75 10.07
N ARG A 89 -5.17 11.96 8.82
CA ARG A 89 -4.80 10.89 7.89
C ARG A 89 -3.55 11.26 7.13
N SER A 90 -2.63 10.33 6.98
CA SER A 90 -1.50 10.42 6.06
C SER A 90 -1.53 9.22 5.11
N CYS A 91 -1.87 9.48 3.85
CA CYS A 91 -1.76 8.50 2.79
C CYS A 91 -0.44 8.66 2.04
N THR A 92 0.17 7.53 1.71
CA THR A 92 1.44 7.46 1.00
C THR A 92 1.34 6.33 -0.01
N CYS A 93 1.70 6.60 -1.27
CA CYS A 93 1.68 5.60 -2.34
C CYS A 93 3.10 5.34 -2.85
N CYS A 94 3.38 4.09 -3.22
CA CYS A 94 4.61 3.72 -3.90
C CYS A 94 4.53 4.18 -5.36
N ARG A 95 5.33 5.20 -5.71
CA ARG A 95 5.34 5.83 -7.05
C ARG A 95 6.75 6.01 -7.56
N GLU A 96 6.86 6.19 -8.86
CA GLU A 96 8.10 6.53 -9.54
C GLU A 96 8.64 7.89 -9.04
N VAL A 97 9.91 7.90 -8.61
CA VAL A 97 10.65 9.11 -8.22
C VAL A 97 11.51 9.61 -9.38
N SER A 98 12.00 8.68 -10.20
CA SER A 98 12.79 9.00 -11.38
C SER A 98 12.44 8.04 -12.50
N THR A 99 12.23 8.61 -13.68
CA THR A 99 11.95 7.89 -14.92
C THR A 99 12.91 8.33 -16.02
N THR A 100 13.16 7.45 -16.97
CA THR A 100 13.91 7.70 -18.21
C THR A 100 13.08 7.27 -19.40
N LYS A 101 13.25 7.92 -20.55
CA LYS A 101 12.68 7.43 -21.81
C LYS A 101 13.68 6.51 -22.47
N LYS A 102 13.23 5.33 -22.89
CA LYS A 102 14.02 4.34 -23.63
C LYS A 102 13.34 4.08 -24.96
N GLU A 103 14.13 3.80 -25.99
CA GLU A 103 13.61 3.46 -27.31
C GLU A 103 13.80 1.97 -27.57
N VAL A 104 12.83 1.38 -28.28
CA VAL A 104 12.89 0.01 -28.77
C VAL A 104 12.48 -0.03 -30.23
N GLU A 105 13.12 -0.90 -31.01
CA GLU A 105 12.68 -1.20 -32.37
C GLU A 105 11.45 -2.11 -32.34
N MET A 106 10.38 -1.66 -32.99
CA MET A 106 9.14 -2.40 -33.20
C MET A 106 9.10 -2.95 -34.63
N ILE A 107 8.58 -4.16 -34.78
CA ILE A 107 8.41 -4.86 -36.06
C ILE A 107 6.92 -5.14 -36.24
N CYS A 108 6.37 -4.63 -37.34
CA CYS A 108 4.99 -4.89 -37.74
C CYS A 108 4.92 -6.13 -38.63
N PRO A 109 3.74 -6.78 -38.73
CA PRO A 109 3.52 -7.91 -39.65
C PRO A 109 3.78 -7.54 -41.12
N ASP A 110 3.63 -6.26 -41.50
CA ASP A 110 3.93 -5.74 -42.84
C ASP A 110 5.44 -5.64 -43.13
N GLY A 111 6.30 -5.99 -42.17
CA GLY A 111 7.77 -5.89 -42.29
C GLY A 111 8.34 -4.49 -42.05
N SER A 112 7.49 -3.49 -41.83
CA SER A 112 7.92 -2.14 -41.44
C SER A 112 8.54 -2.14 -40.03
N LYS A 113 9.55 -1.30 -39.86
CA LYS A 113 10.27 -1.11 -38.59
C LYS A 113 10.21 0.34 -38.17
N PHE A 114 9.96 0.58 -36.90
CA PHE A 114 9.98 1.92 -36.34
C PHE A 114 10.42 1.89 -34.87
N ASN A 115 10.97 3.00 -34.39
CA ASN A 115 11.36 3.14 -32.98
C ASN A 115 10.17 3.63 -32.15
N HIS A 116 9.90 2.93 -31.05
CA HIS A 116 8.90 3.32 -30.07
C HIS A 116 9.57 3.71 -28.75
N SER A 117 9.27 4.90 -28.25
CA SER A 117 9.77 5.36 -26.96
C SER A 117 8.83 4.95 -25.83
N TYR A 118 9.35 4.25 -24.81
CA TYR A 118 8.62 3.90 -23.60
C TYR A 118 9.26 4.53 -22.35
N ILE A 119 8.49 4.62 -21.27
CA ILE A 119 8.95 5.16 -19.99
C ILE A 119 9.50 4.02 -19.14
N HIS A 120 10.75 4.12 -18.73
CA HIS A 120 11.42 3.20 -17.82
C HIS A 120 11.58 3.83 -16.44
N ILE A 121 11.12 3.13 -15.40
CA ILE A 121 11.24 3.59 -14.02
C ILE A 121 12.63 3.23 -13.49
N ASN A 122 13.40 4.23 -13.05
CA ASN A 122 14.72 4.04 -12.46
C ASN A 122 14.64 3.80 -10.96
N LYS A 123 13.78 4.57 -10.27
CA LYS A 123 13.63 4.55 -8.82
C LYS A 123 12.18 4.73 -8.41
N CYS A 124 11.76 3.98 -7.40
CA CYS A 124 10.48 4.12 -6.72
C CYS A 124 10.69 4.73 -5.34
N GLY A 125 9.64 5.35 -4.81
CA GLY A 125 9.63 5.91 -3.48
C GLY A 125 8.21 6.15 -2.98
N CYS A 126 8.11 6.30 -1.67
CA CYS A 126 6.86 6.58 -1.00
C CYS A 126 6.54 8.08 -1.07
N GLN A 127 5.51 8.43 -1.82
CA GLN A 127 5.08 9.82 -2.00
C GLN A 127 3.73 10.05 -1.31
N ARG A 128 3.61 11.15 -0.57
CA ARG A 128 2.37 11.54 0.11
C ARG A 128 1.28 11.81 -0.92
N THR A 129 0.08 11.32 -0.64
CA THR A 129 -1.11 11.51 -1.46
C THR A 129 -2.27 11.94 -0.58
N GLU A 130 -3.22 12.67 -1.15
CA GLU A 130 -4.43 13.03 -0.43
C GLU A 130 -5.38 11.83 -0.36
N CYS A 131 -5.81 11.49 0.85
CA CYS A 131 -6.85 10.49 1.05
C CYS A 131 -8.20 11.12 0.68
N VAL A 132 -8.93 10.51 -0.26
CA VAL A 132 -10.31 10.96 -0.54
C VAL A 132 -11.19 10.58 0.64
N THR A 133 -11.75 11.57 1.33
CA THR A 133 -12.77 11.33 2.35
C THR A 133 -14.16 11.24 1.70
N PRO A 134 -15.05 10.41 2.25
CA PRO A 134 -16.41 10.31 1.74
C PRO A 134 -17.16 11.65 1.76
N GLU A 135 -16.87 12.55 2.70
CA GLU A 135 -17.45 13.90 2.79
C GLU A 135 -17.09 14.80 1.60
N ALA A 136 -15.82 14.81 1.15
CA ALA A 136 -15.38 15.59 0.00
C ALA A 136 -16.04 15.15 -1.32
N THR A 137 -16.34 13.85 -1.42
CA THR A 137 -16.94 13.26 -2.63
C THR A 137 -18.40 13.65 -2.79
N GLN A 138 -19.14 13.85 -1.69
CA GLN A 138 -20.54 14.29 -1.73
C GLN A 138 -20.68 15.75 -2.17
N VAL A 139 -19.75 16.62 -1.75
CA VAL A 139 -19.70 18.02 -2.17
C VAL A 139 -19.38 18.16 -3.66
N ALA A 140 -18.46 17.34 -4.19
CA ALA A 140 -18.15 17.35 -5.61
C ALA A 140 -19.31 16.82 -6.49
N ARG A 141 -20.01 15.77 -6.05
CA ARG A 141 -21.19 15.23 -6.75
C ARG A 141 -22.39 16.16 -6.69
N SER A 142 -22.64 16.83 -5.56
CA SER A 142 -23.77 17.76 -5.43
C SER A 142 -23.60 19.01 -6.31
N ARG A 143 -22.37 19.51 -6.46
CA ARG A 143 -22.06 20.63 -7.38
C ARG A 143 -22.25 20.28 -8.85
N ARG A 144 -21.91 19.06 -9.28
CA ARG A 144 -22.17 18.59 -10.66
C ARG A 144 -23.66 18.43 -10.97
N ARG A 145 -24.50 18.11 -9.98
CA ARG A 145 -25.95 17.99 -10.17
C ARG A 145 -26.69 19.33 -10.23
N ARG A 146 -26.07 20.43 -9.80
CA ARG A 146 -26.64 21.79 -9.84
C ARG A 146 -26.26 22.59 -11.08
N ARG A 147 -25.48 22.00 -12.00
CA ARG A 147 -24.97 22.66 -13.20
C ARG A 147 -25.63 22.10 -14.44
#